data_AF-A0A4W2G5J8-F1
#
_entry.id   AF-A0A4W2G5J8-F1
#
_cell.length_a   1.000
_cell.length_b   1.000
_cell.length_c   1.000
_cell.angle_alpha   90.00
_cell.angle_beta   90.00
_cell.angle_gamma   90.00
#
_symmetry.space_group_name_H-M   'P 1'
#
loop_
_entity.id
_entity.type
_entity.pdbx_description
1 polymer ?
#
loop_
_entity_poly.entity_id
_entity_poly.type
_entity_poly.pdbx_seq_one_letter_code
_entity_poly.pdbx_strand_id
1 'polypeptide(L)'
;MHAYCENPDIVLCGNKSDLEDQRVVKEEEARGLAEKYGVPYFETSAANGTNINQAIETLLDLIMKRMERCVDKSWIPEGVVFRFCKSKCHKNFKKKRNPRKVRWTKAFRKAAGKELTVDNSFEFEKRRNEPVKYQRELWNKTIDAMKRVEEIKQKRQAKFIMNRLKKNKELQKVQDVKEVKQNIHLIRAPLAGKGKQLEDKMVQKLQEDVDMEDVS
;
A
#
# COMPACT_ATOMS: atom_id res chain seq x y z
N MET A 1 -4.41 -4.29 16.48
CA MET A 1 -5.82 -4.02 16.14
C MET A 1 -5.85 -3.29 14.80
N HIS A 2 -6.31 -3.92 13.73
CA HIS A 2 -6.54 -3.21 12.46
C HIS A 2 -7.95 -2.64 12.53
N ALA A 3 -8.10 -1.32 12.41
CA ALA A 3 -9.38 -0.60 12.44
C ALA A 3 -10.28 -0.88 11.22
N TYR A 4 -9.86 -1.76 10.30
CA TYR A 4 -10.61 -2.10 9.11
C TYR A 4 -10.49 -3.61 8.90
N CYS A 5 -11.41 -4.36 9.47
CA CYS A 5 -11.69 -5.69 8.95
C CYS A 5 -12.65 -5.56 7.78
N GLU A 6 -12.46 -6.39 6.76
CA GLU A 6 -13.39 -6.57 5.65
C GLU A 6 -14.80 -6.96 6.15
N ASN A 7 -14.91 -7.58 7.35
CA ASN A 7 -16.15 -7.80 8.10
C ASN A 7 -16.06 -7.20 9.52
N PRO A 8 -16.68 -6.05 9.82
CA PRO A 8 -16.82 -5.51 11.18
C PRO A 8 -17.87 -6.28 11.98
N ASP A 9 -17.73 -6.32 13.30
CA ASP A 9 -18.79 -6.82 14.19
C ASP A 9 -19.82 -5.69 14.37
N ILE A 10 -21.10 -5.98 14.11
CA ILE A 10 -22.18 -4.98 14.09
C ILE A 10 -23.29 -5.47 15.04
N VAL A 11 -23.81 -4.54 15.84
CA VAL A 11 -25.00 -4.73 16.68
C VAL A 11 -26.03 -3.69 16.26
N LEU A 12 -27.28 -4.09 16.08
CA LEU A 12 -28.39 -3.22 15.73
C LEU A 12 -29.09 -2.75 17.02
N CYS A 13 -29.25 -1.43 17.19
CA CYS A 13 -29.93 -0.87 18.35
C CYS A 13 -31.16 -0.08 17.90
N GLY A 14 -32.34 -0.45 18.39
CA GLY A 14 -33.53 0.40 18.38
C GLY A 14 -33.36 1.45 19.47
N ASN A 15 -33.47 2.73 19.12
CA ASN A 15 -33.33 3.84 20.06
C ASN A 15 -34.71 4.31 20.56
N LYS A 16 -34.74 4.92 21.76
CA LYS A 16 -35.92 5.62 22.31
C LYS A 16 -37.10 4.68 22.58
N SER A 17 -36.81 3.50 23.14
CA SER A 17 -37.83 2.49 23.47
C SER A 17 -38.86 2.97 24.50
N ASP A 18 -38.58 4.07 25.21
CA ASP A 18 -39.46 4.75 26.16
C ASP A 18 -40.65 5.48 25.52
N LEU A 19 -40.59 5.80 24.22
CA LEU A 19 -41.62 6.59 23.53
C LEU A 19 -42.29 5.74 22.45
N GLU A 20 -43.17 4.85 22.89
CA GLU A 20 -43.95 3.96 22.02
C GLU A 20 -44.92 4.73 21.11
N ASP A 21 -45.46 5.86 21.58
CA ASP A 21 -46.43 6.68 20.83
C ASP A 21 -45.83 7.36 19.59
N GLN A 22 -44.50 7.49 19.52
CA GLN A 22 -43.77 8.06 18.37
C GLN A 22 -43.00 6.99 17.58
N ARG A 23 -43.35 5.71 17.77
CA ARG A 23 -42.67 4.59 17.13
C ARG A 23 -42.95 4.57 15.64
N VAL A 24 -41.90 4.76 14.85
CA VAL A 24 -41.96 4.72 13.37
C VAL A 24 -41.79 3.31 12.81
N VAL A 25 -41.10 2.42 13.54
CA VAL A 25 -40.79 1.05 13.11
C VAL A 25 -41.27 0.06 14.16
N LYS A 26 -42.02 -0.96 13.73
CA LYS A 26 -42.49 -2.03 14.62
C LYS A 26 -41.30 -2.88 15.09
N GLU A 27 -41.35 -3.35 16.34
CA GLU A 27 -40.28 -4.22 16.89
C GLU A 27 -40.05 -5.45 16.01
N GLU A 28 -41.13 -6.08 15.54
CA GLU A 28 -41.07 -7.27 14.68
C GLU A 28 -40.33 -7.04 13.37
N GLU A 29 -40.48 -5.85 12.78
CA GLU A 29 -39.83 -5.48 11.52
C GLU A 29 -38.32 -5.25 11.74
N ALA A 30 -37.95 -4.55 12.83
CA ALA A 30 -36.56 -4.32 13.19
C ALA A 30 -35.85 -5.63 13.56
N ARG A 31 -36.53 -6.53 14.28
CA ARG A 31 -36.04 -7.86 14.64
C ARG A 31 -35.90 -8.76 13.41
N GLY A 32 -36.87 -8.75 12.50
CA GLY A 32 -36.80 -9.49 11.24
C GLY A 32 -35.65 -9.00 10.34
N LEU A 33 -35.37 -7.70 10.35
CA LEU A 33 -34.19 -7.14 9.68
C LEU A 33 -32.90 -7.64 10.33
N ALA A 34 -32.82 -7.61 11.67
CA ALA A 34 -31.66 -8.09 12.40
C ALA A 34 -31.38 -9.58 12.14
N GLU A 35 -32.41 -10.42 12.14
CA GLU A 35 -32.32 -11.85 11.82
C GLU A 35 -31.88 -12.08 10.36
N LYS A 36 -32.42 -11.32 9.41
CA LYS A 36 -32.03 -11.39 8.00
C LYS A 36 -30.55 -11.09 7.79
N TYR A 37 -29.98 -10.15 8.56
CA TYR A 37 -28.56 -9.80 8.52
C TYR A 37 -27.71 -10.59 9.53
N GLY A 38 -28.33 -11.43 10.37
CA GLY A 38 -27.66 -12.21 11.40
C GLY A 38 -26.96 -11.37 12.48
N VAL A 39 -27.46 -10.17 12.79
CA VAL A 39 -26.89 -9.25 13.78
C VAL A 39 -27.74 -9.24 15.06
N PRO A 40 -27.14 -9.09 16.25
CA PRO A 40 -27.90 -8.92 17.49
C PRO A 40 -28.72 -7.62 17.47
N TYR A 41 -29.94 -7.68 18.01
CA TYR A 41 -30.84 -6.52 18.14
C TYR A 41 -31.14 -6.22 19.60
N PHE A 42 -31.09 -4.94 19.98
CA PHE A 42 -31.47 -4.45 21.31
C PHE A 42 -32.35 -3.21 21.21
N GLU A 43 -33.42 -3.15 22.01
CA GLU A 43 -34.16 -1.91 22.25
C GLU A 43 -33.52 -1.16 23.41
N THR A 44 -33.07 0.07 23.16
CA THR A 44 -32.31 0.89 24.10
C THR A 44 -33.05 2.20 24.36
N SER A 45 -33.08 2.63 25.62
CA SER A 45 -33.51 3.99 25.98
C SER A 45 -32.35 4.75 26.60
N ALA A 46 -31.86 5.77 25.89
CA ALA A 46 -30.84 6.68 26.39
C ALA A 46 -31.31 7.48 27.63
N ALA A 47 -32.62 7.74 27.74
CA ALA A 47 -33.20 8.51 28.84
C ALA A 47 -33.35 7.69 30.13
N ASN A 48 -33.81 6.44 30.01
CA ASN A 48 -34.06 5.56 31.16
C ASN A 48 -32.86 4.65 31.48
N GLY A 49 -31.81 4.67 30.66
CA GLY A 49 -30.63 3.81 30.83
C GLY A 49 -30.91 2.32 30.59
N THR A 50 -32.05 1.96 30.01
CA THR A 50 -32.44 0.56 29.80
C THR A 50 -31.68 -0.04 28.61
N ASN A 51 -31.15 -1.26 28.80
CA ASN A 51 -30.48 -2.11 27.81
C ASN A 51 -29.24 -1.53 27.10
N ILE A 52 -28.78 -0.32 27.44
CA ILE A 52 -27.56 0.28 26.88
C ILE A 52 -26.33 -0.57 27.25
N ASN A 53 -26.22 -0.96 28.53
CA ASN A 53 -25.08 -1.74 29.01
C ASN A 53 -25.00 -3.12 28.35
N GLN A 54 -26.14 -3.80 28.22
CA GLN A 54 -26.21 -5.12 27.59
C GLN A 54 -25.83 -5.09 26.10
N ALA A 55 -26.23 -4.03 25.37
CA ALA A 55 -25.86 -3.85 23.96
C ALA A 55 -24.34 -3.61 23.81
N ILE A 56 -23.74 -2.82 24.70
CA ILE A 56 -22.31 -2.54 24.71
C ILE A 56 -21.52 -3.80 25.09
N GLU A 57 -21.91 -4.50 26.16
CA GLU A 57 -21.27 -5.75 26.60
C GLU A 57 -21.32 -6.82 25.52
N THR A 58 -22.46 -6.98 24.84
CA THR A 58 -22.60 -7.94 23.73
C THR A 58 -21.66 -7.60 22.56
N LEU A 59 -21.51 -6.32 22.22
CA LEU A 59 -20.56 -5.89 21.19
C LEU A 59 -19.11 -6.16 21.62
N LEU A 60 -18.76 -5.86 22.87
CA LEU A 60 -17.43 -6.13 23.42
C LEU A 60 -17.12 -7.63 23.43
N ASP A 61 -18.08 -8.47 23.80
CA ASP A 61 -17.95 -9.92 23.78
C ASP A 61 -17.74 -10.47 22.37
N LEU A 62 -18.45 -9.94 21.38
CA LEU A 62 -18.24 -10.31 19.97
C LEU A 62 -16.82 -9.96 19.52
N ILE A 63 -16.34 -8.77 19.89
CA ILE A 63 -14.97 -8.33 19.60
C ILE A 63 -13.94 -9.20 20.34
N MET A 64 -14.17 -9.52 21.62
CA MET A 64 -13.27 -10.35 22.43
C MET A 64 -13.21 -11.78 21.92
N LYS A 65 -14.35 -12.45 21.67
CA LYS A 65 -14.40 -13.80 21.06
C LYS A 65 -13.69 -13.85 19.71
N ARG A 66 -13.81 -12.79 18.93
CA ARG A 66 -13.08 -12.63 17.68
C ARG A 66 -11.58 -12.44 17.90
N MET A 67 -11.17 -11.68 18.92
CA MET A 67 -9.78 -11.55 19.34
C MET A 67 -9.22 -12.82 20.00
N GLU A 68 -10.04 -13.73 20.53
CA GLU A 68 -9.60 -15.02 21.07
C GLU A 68 -9.33 -16.04 19.96
N ARG A 69 -10.26 -16.18 19.00
CA ARG A 69 -9.99 -16.87 17.70
C ARG A 69 -8.75 -16.27 17.01
N CYS A 70 -8.57 -14.97 17.26
CA CYS A 70 -7.40 -14.12 17.07
C CYS A 70 -6.03 -14.57 17.61
N VAL A 71 -5.98 -15.25 18.75
CA VAL A 71 -4.78 -15.33 19.61
C VAL A 71 -4.42 -16.76 19.98
N ASP A 72 -5.33 -17.72 19.81
CA ASP A 72 -5.06 -19.12 20.08
C ASP A 72 -3.89 -19.70 19.25
N LYS A 73 -2.91 -20.29 19.96
CA LYS A 73 -1.79 -21.05 19.37
C LYS A 73 -2.26 -22.31 18.62
N SER A 74 -3.49 -22.77 18.90
CA SER A 74 -4.16 -23.92 18.26
C SER A 74 -4.75 -23.60 16.88
N TRP A 75 -4.62 -22.38 16.36
CA TRP A 75 -5.07 -22.03 15.00
C TRP A 75 -4.21 -22.66 13.89
N ILE A 76 -3.00 -23.15 14.21
CA ILE A 76 -2.13 -23.77 13.22
C ILE A 76 -2.65 -25.18 13.00
N PRO A 77 -3.13 -25.54 11.79
CA PRO A 77 -3.55 -26.89 11.52
C PRO A 77 -2.39 -27.86 11.76
N GLU A 78 -2.67 -28.99 12.39
CA GLU A 78 -1.68 -30.05 12.62
C GLU A 78 -0.95 -30.39 11.32
N GLY A 79 0.38 -30.43 11.36
CA GLY A 79 1.23 -30.71 10.20
C GLY A 79 1.63 -29.50 9.35
N VAL A 80 1.19 -28.27 9.64
CA VAL A 80 1.63 -27.06 8.90
C VAL A 80 2.85 -26.42 9.56
N VAL A 81 4.00 -26.47 8.88
CA VAL A 81 5.25 -25.85 9.35
C VAL A 81 5.47 -24.48 8.71
N PHE A 82 5.50 -23.41 9.52
CA PHE A 82 5.87 -22.06 9.08
C PHE A 82 7.35 -21.78 9.36
N ARG A 83 8.12 -21.44 8.31
CA ARG A 83 9.52 -21.00 8.43
C ARG A 83 9.61 -19.49 8.23
N PHE A 84 10.36 -18.81 9.09
CA PHE A 84 10.57 -17.37 9.03
C PHE A 84 12.05 -17.04 8.88
N CYS A 85 12.39 -16.08 8.01
CA CYS A 85 13.77 -15.68 7.80
C CYS A 85 14.36 -14.90 8.99
N LYS A 86 13.55 -14.13 9.72
CA LYS A 86 13.96 -13.26 10.85
C LYS A 86 12.81 -13.05 11.84
N SER A 87 13.14 -12.57 13.05
CA SER A 87 12.18 -12.25 14.12
C SER A 87 11.12 -11.24 13.71
N LYS A 88 11.42 -10.27 12.82
CA LYS A 88 10.44 -9.33 12.26
C LYS A 88 9.26 -10.02 11.58
N CYS A 89 9.54 -11.03 10.75
CA CYS A 89 8.50 -11.79 10.03
C CYS A 89 7.67 -12.62 11.01
N HIS A 90 8.34 -13.28 11.95
CA HIS A 90 7.69 -14.08 12.98
C HIS A 90 6.78 -13.23 13.89
N LYS A 91 7.24 -12.04 14.33
CA LYS A 91 6.42 -11.08 15.10
C LYS A 91 5.23 -10.58 14.30
N ASN A 92 5.39 -10.27 13.01
CA ASN A 92 4.27 -9.87 12.16
C ASN A 92 3.24 -10.99 11.97
N PHE A 93 3.71 -12.24 11.86
CA PHE A 93 2.84 -13.42 11.80
C PHE A 93 2.07 -13.62 13.12
N LYS A 94 2.75 -13.54 14.28
CA LYS A 94 2.09 -13.57 15.60
C LYS A 94 1.09 -12.44 15.79
N LYS A 95 1.35 -11.27 15.21
CA LYS A 95 0.42 -10.12 15.17
C LYS A 95 -0.67 -10.26 14.10
N LYS A 96 -0.78 -11.42 13.44
CA LYS A 96 -1.73 -11.75 12.36
C LYS A 96 -1.81 -10.68 11.26
N ARG A 97 -0.66 -10.09 10.90
CA ARG A 97 -0.61 -9.12 9.79
C ARG A 97 -0.64 -9.87 8.46
N ASN A 98 -1.57 -9.51 7.58
CA ASN A 98 -1.66 -10.10 6.24
C ASN A 98 -0.46 -9.70 5.36
N PRO A 99 0.39 -10.64 4.91
CA PRO A 99 1.54 -10.33 4.05
C PRO A 99 1.14 -9.60 2.75
N ARG A 100 -0.04 -9.88 2.18
CA ARG A 100 -0.54 -9.21 0.97
C ARG A 100 -0.90 -7.74 1.17
N LYS A 101 -0.99 -7.24 2.40
CA LYS A 101 -1.22 -5.82 2.73
C LYS A 101 0.05 -5.15 3.28
N VAL A 102 1.08 -5.91 3.62
CA VAL A 102 2.36 -5.39 4.13
C VAL A 102 3.28 -5.01 2.96
N ARG A 103 3.41 -3.70 2.70
CA ARG A 103 4.04 -3.09 1.51
C ARG A 103 5.43 -3.62 1.10
N TRP A 104 6.27 -4.02 2.07
CA TRP A 104 7.64 -4.44 1.80
C TRP A 104 7.77 -5.92 1.41
N THR A 105 6.71 -6.73 1.58
CA THR A 105 6.79 -8.17 1.30
C THR A 105 6.69 -8.47 -0.20
N LYS A 106 7.27 -9.60 -0.62
CA LYS A 106 7.10 -10.13 -1.99
C LYS A 106 5.64 -10.46 -2.31
N ALA A 107 4.87 -10.94 -1.33
CA ALA A 107 3.44 -11.23 -1.50
C ALA A 107 2.65 -9.97 -1.90
N PHE A 108 2.83 -8.85 -1.18
CA PHE A 108 2.25 -7.57 -1.57
C PHE A 108 2.73 -7.11 -2.94
N ARG A 109 4.04 -7.20 -3.19
CA ARG A 109 4.62 -6.73 -4.46
C ARG A 109 4.07 -7.49 -5.67
N LYS A 110 3.90 -8.81 -5.58
CA LYS A 110 3.28 -9.63 -6.64
C LYS A 110 1.80 -9.28 -6.81
N ALA A 111 1.03 -9.23 -5.72
CA ALA A 111 -0.41 -8.93 -5.77
C ALA A 111 -0.71 -7.52 -6.31
N ALA A 112 0.14 -6.53 -5.98
CA ALA A 112 0.00 -5.15 -6.42
C ALA A 112 0.67 -4.86 -7.79
N GLY A 113 1.06 -5.89 -8.55
CA GLY A 113 1.67 -5.72 -9.87
C GLY A 113 3.06 -5.04 -9.87
N LYS A 114 3.78 -5.09 -8.75
CA LYS A 114 5.13 -4.51 -8.60
C LYS A 114 6.26 -5.47 -9.00
N GLU A 115 5.95 -6.70 -9.34
CA GLU A 115 6.88 -7.72 -9.81
C GLU A 115 6.25 -8.53 -10.94
N LEU A 116 7.10 -9.13 -11.79
CA LEU A 116 6.67 -10.06 -12.81
C LEU A 116 6.14 -11.34 -12.13
N THR A 117 4.88 -11.69 -12.34
CA THR A 117 4.21 -12.82 -11.70
C THR A 117 4.03 -14.03 -12.62
N VAL A 118 3.83 -13.79 -13.91
CA VAL A 118 3.61 -14.83 -14.93
C VAL A 118 4.80 -14.83 -15.90
N ASP A 119 5.69 -15.81 -15.78
CA ASP A 119 6.85 -15.98 -16.67
C ASP A 119 7.31 -17.45 -16.69
N ASN A 120 7.69 -17.95 -17.86
CA ASN A 120 8.11 -19.35 -18.05
C ASN A 120 9.39 -19.70 -17.27
N SER A 121 10.26 -18.73 -16.97
CA SER A 121 11.46 -18.98 -16.16
C SER A 121 11.13 -19.44 -14.74
N PHE A 122 9.94 -19.13 -14.22
CA PHE A 122 9.52 -19.58 -12.89
C PHE A 122 9.15 -21.08 -12.85
N GLU A 123 8.93 -21.71 -14.01
CA GLU A 123 8.60 -23.13 -14.06
C GLU A 123 9.78 -24.05 -13.71
N PHE A 124 11.01 -23.55 -13.82
CA PHE A 124 12.21 -24.30 -13.48
C PHE A 124 12.39 -24.50 -11.96
N GLU A 125 11.74 -23.68 -11.11
CA GLU A 125 11.84 -23.73 -9.65
C GLU A 125 10.77 -24.64 -8.99
N LYS A 126 10.11 -25.51 -9.77
CA LYS A 126 9.05 -26.41 -9.29
C LYS A 126 9.60 -27.45 -8.31
N ARG A 127 8.86 -27.71 -7.22
CA ARG A 127 9.14 -28.79 -6.27
C ARG A 127 8.93 -30.15 -6.96
N ARG A 128 9.97 -30.98 -6.96
CA ARG A 128 9.91 -32.36 -7.47
C ARG A 128 9.71 -33.32 -6.31
N ASN A 129 8.67 -34.14 -6.39
CA ASN A 129 8.37 -35.17 -5.38
C ASN A 129 8.94 -36.54 -5.76
N GLU A 130 9.41 -36.69 -7.00
CA GLU A 130 10.02 -37.93 -7.51
C GLU A 130 11.53 -37.72 -7.70
N PRO A 131 12.38 -38.56 -7.06
CA PRO A 131 13.82 -38.47 -7.22
C PRO A 131 14.27 -39.08 -8.55
N VAL A 132 15.29 -38.49 -9.15
CA VAL A 132 15.92 -38.99 -10.39
C VAL A 132 17.26 -39.63 -10.02
N LYS A 133 17.58 -40.78 -10.63
CA LYS A 133 18.88 -41.44 -10.45
C LYS A 133 20.01 -40.50 -10.87
N TYR A 134 21.07 -40.43 -10.06
CA TYR A 134 22.22 -39.58 -10.34
C TYR A 134 22.88 -39.95 -11.68
N GLN A 135 23.07 -38.97 -12.54
CA GLN A 135 23.84 -39.05 -13.78
C GLN A 135 24.69 -37.78 -13.92
N ARG A 136 26.02 -37.94 -14.05
CA ARG A 136 26.98 -36.82 -14.07
C ARG A 136 26.69 -35.82 -15.19
N GLU A 137 26.45 -36.31 -16.41
CA GLU A 137 26.15 -35.47 -17.58
C GLU A 137 24.86 -34.66 -17.41
N LEU A 138 23.82 -35.28 -16.84
CA LEU A 138 22.56 -34.60 -16.54
C LEU A 138 22.77 -33.48 -15.51
N TRP A 139 23.53 -33.75 -14.45
CA TRP A 139 23.81 -32.78 -13.40
C TRP A 139 24.62 -31.58 -13.91
N ASN A 140 25.67 -31.82 -14.71
CA ASN A 140 26.48 -30.76 -15.31
C ASN A 140 25.62 -29.85 -16.21
N LYS A 141 24.86 -30.44 -17.14
CA LYS A 141 23.93 -29.70 -18.00
C LYS A 141 22.90 -28.92 -17.21
N THR A 142 22.40 -29.49 -16.10
CA THR A 142 21.42 -28.83 -15.23
C THR A 142 22.02 -27.60 -14.55
N ILE A 143 23.25 -27.68 -14.03
CA ILE A 143 23.93 -26.55 -13.38
C ILE A 143 24.11 -25.38 -14.36
N ASP A 144 24.54 -25.64 -15.59
CA ASP A 144 24.73 -24.58 -16.58
C ASP A 144 23.39 -24.01 -17.07
N ALA A 145 22.38 -24.85 -17.25
CA ALA A 145 21.02 -24.40 -17.54
C ALA A 145 20.46 -23.52 -16.40
N MET A 146 20.72 -23.85 -15.13
CA MET A 146 20.28 -23.05 -13.99
C MET A 146 20.89 -21.64 -14.01
N LYS A 147 22.19 -21.50 -14.28
CA LYS A 147 22.85 -20.19 -14.43
C LYS A 147 22.17 -19.37 -15.54
N ARG A 148 21.95 -20.01 -16.69
CA ARG A 148 21.35 -19.34 -17.85
C ARG A 148 19.91 -18.90 -17.60
N VAL A 149 19.11 -19.73 -16.94
CA VAL A 149 17.72 -19.41 -16.56
C VAL A 149 17.69 -18.22 -15.60
N GLU A 150 18.61 -18.15 -14.64
CA GLU A 150 18.68 -17.05 -13.68
C GLU A 150 19.02 -15.72 -14.36
N GLU A 151 19.96 -15.69 -15.30
CA GLU A 151 20.26 -14.50 -16.11
C GLU A 151 19.03 -14.00 -16.89
N ILE A 152 18.30 -14.91 -17.53
CA ILE A 152 17.09 -14.59 -18.30
C ILE A 152 16.02 -14.02 -17.36
N LYS A 153 15.81 -14.65 -16.20
CA LYS A 153 14.85 -14.21 -15.17
C LYS A 153 15.18 -12.81 -14.69
N GLN A 154 16.44 -12.53 -14.34
CA GLN A 154 16.88 -11.21 -13.89
C GLN A 154 16.69 -10.15 -14.98
N LYS A 155 17.07 -10.44 -16.23
CA LYS A 155 16.91 -9.51 -17.36
C LYS A 155 15.44 -9.16 -17.61
N ARG A 156 14.53 -10.15 -17.56
CA ARG A 156 13.09 -9.93 -17.73
C ARG A 156 12.49 -9.13 -16.58
N GLN A 157 12.87 -9.43 -15.34
CA GLN A 157 12.43 -8.68 -14.17
C GLN A 157 12.92 -7.22 -14.20
N ALA A 158 14.18 -7.00 -14.57
CA ALA A 158 14.74 -5.65 -14.73
C ALA A 158 13.98 -4.85 -15.80
N LYS A 159 13.69 -5.48 -16.95
CA LYS A 159 12.87 -4.86 -18.01
C LYS A 159 11.46 -4.50 -17.52
N PHE A 160 10.82 -5.38 -16.76
CA PHE A 160 9.51 -5.10 -16.17
C PHE A 160 9.54 -3.88 -15.23
N ILE A 161 10.56 -3.81 -14.36
CA ILE A 161 10.74 -2.69 -13.42
C ILE A 161 11.03 -1.39 -14.19
N MET A 162 11.93 -1.43 -15.18
CA MET A 162 12.27 -0.29 -16.04
C MET A 162 11.05 0.27 -16.76
N ASN A 163 10.24 -0.59 -17.38
CA ASN A 163 9.01 -0.18 -18.06
C ASN A 163 8.02 0.48 -17.09
N ARG A 164 7.95 0.00 -15.85
CA ARG A 164 7.11 0.62 -14.83
C ARG A 164 7.61 1.99 -14.41
N LEU A 165 8.92 2.15 -14.21
CA LEU A 165 9.54 3.42 -13.80
C LEU A 165 9.49 4.48 -14.92
N LYS A 166 9.58 4.06 -16.20
CA LYS A 166 9.53 4.96 -17.36
C LYS A 166 8.30 5.88 -17.37
N LYS A 167 7.13 5.37 -16.95
CA LYS A 167 5.86 6.14 -16.91
C LYS A 167 5.92 7.38 -16.02
N ASN A 168 6.70 7.35 -14.94
CA ASN A 168 6.79 8.49 -14.03
C ASN A 168 7.51 9.68 -14.69
N LYS A 169 8.47 9.43 -15.59
CA LYS A 169 9.21 10.49 -16.30
C LYS A 169 8.30 11.36 -17.17
N GLU A 170 7.30 10.75 -17.80
CA GLU A 170 6.32 11.47 -18.62
C GLU A 170 5.42 12.36 -17.75
N LEU A 171 4.94 11.83 -16.61
CA LEU A 171 4.15 12.59 -15.63
C LEU A 171 4.96 13.75 -15.04
N GLN A 172 6.21 13.50 -14.68
CA GLN A 172 7.11 14.53 -14.15
C GLN A 172 7.28 15.67 -15.17
N LYS A 173 7.56 15.35 -16.44
CA LYS A 173 7.68 16.37 -17.49
C LYS A 173 6.43 17.25 -17.61
N VAL A 174 5.24 16.66 -17.52
CA VAL A 174 3.97 17.41 -17.56
C VAL A 174 3.80 18.29 -16.31
N GLN A 175 4.17 17.78 -15.14
CA GLN A 175 4.15 18.53 -13.89
C GLN A 175 5.15 19.69 -13.91
N ASP A 176 6.39 19.47 -14.35
CA ASP A 176 7.43 20.50 -14.44
C ASP A 176 6.99 21.64 -15.37
N VAL A 177 6.41 21.32 -16.54
CA VAL A 177 5.87 22.33 -17.46
C VAL A 177 4.72 23.12 -16.83
N LYS A 178 3.85 22.44 -16.07
CA LYS A 178 2.75 23.10 -15.34
C LYS A 178 3.29 24.01 -14.24
N GLU A 179 4.28 23.54 -13.49
CA GLU A 179 4.91 24.27 -12.39
C GLU A 179 5.60 25.53 -12.90
N VAL A 180 6.40 25.45 -13.96
CA VAL A 180 7.06 26.62 -14.58
C VAL A 180 6.03 27.63 -15.08
N LYS A 181 4.92 27.18 -15.68
CA LYS A 181 3.84 28.08 -16.14
C LYS A 181 3.12 28.79 -14.99
N GLN A 182 2.82 28.08 -13.91
CA GLN A 182 2.12 28.64 -12.74
C GLN A 182 3.03 29.56 -11.93
N ASN A 183 4.28 29.16 -11.73
CA ASN A 183 5.24 29.80 -10.85
C ASN A 183 6.29 30.62 -11.59
N ILE A 184 5.98 31.07 -12.82
CA ILE A 184 6.92 31.84 -13.65
C ILE A 184 7.46 33.09 -12.93
N HIS A 185 6.64 33.68 -12.06
CA HIS A 185 6.98 34.86 -11.26
C HIS A 185 8.11 34.65 -10.24
N LEU A 186 8.36 33.39 -9.81
CA LEU A 186 9.45 33.07 -8.89
C LEU A 186 10.83 33.04 -9.59
N ILE A 187 10.83 33.05 -10.93
CA ILE A 187 12.05 32.94 -11.73
C ILE A 187 12.27 34.28 -12.44
N ARG A 188 13.35 34.98 -12.06
CA ARG A 188 13.80 36.17 -12.80
C ARG A 188 14.27 35.72 -14.19
N ALA A 189 13.80 36.39 -15.25
CA ALA A 189 14.17 36.01 -16.61
C ALA A 189 15.70 35.96 -16.77
N PRO A 190 16.30 34.97 -17.45
CA PRO A 190 17.77 34.81 -17.53
C PRO A 190 18.55 36.00 -18.11
N LEU A 191 17.85 36.90 -18.81
CA LEU A 191 18.38 38.13 -19.40
C LEU A 191 17.99 39.40 -18.61
N ALA A 192 17.13 39.29 -17.60
CA ALA A 192 16.67 40.44 -16.82
C ALA A 192 17.83 41.03 -15.99
N GLY A 193 18.44 42.08 -16.50
CA GLY A 193 19.59 42.78 -15.91
C GLY A 193 20.87 42.73 -16.76
N LYS A 194 20.97 41.82 -17.74
CA LYS A 194 22.13 41.74 -18.63
C LYS A 194 22.20 42.87 -19.65
N GLY A 195 21.03 43.38 -20.11
CA GLY A 195 20.96 44.58 -20.96
C GLY A 195 21.55 45.80 -20.25
N LYS A 196 21.10 46.05 -19.01
CA LYS A 196 21.67 47.10 -18.15
C LYS A 196 23.18 46.94 -17.92
N GLN A 197 23.64 45.72 -17.63
CA GLN A 197 25.08 45.46 -17.47
C GLN A 197 25.90 45.70 -18.75
N LEU A 198 25.32 45.49 -19.94
CA LEU A 198 25.99 45.77 -21.22
C LEU A 198 26.01 47.27 -21.51
N GLU A 199 24.89 47.96 -21.26
CA GLU A 199 24.80 49.42 -21.35
C GLU A 199 25.79 50.10 -20.40
N ASP A 200 25.83 49.68 -19.13
CA ASP A 200 26.78 50.20 -18.13
C ASP A 200 28.23 50.00 -18.59
N LYS A 201 28.56 48.85 -19.19
CA LYS A 201 29.89 48.57 -19.75
C LYS A 201 30.22 49.41 -20.98
N MET A 202 29.25 49.69 -21.84
CA MET A 202 29.46 50.57 -23.00
C MET A 202 29.68 52.01 -22.57
N VAL A 203 28.91 52.50 -21.59
CA VAL A 203 29.10 53.84 -21.01
C VAL A 203 30.47 53.96 -20.35
N GLN A 204 30.88 52.94 -19.59
CA GLN A 204 32.20 52.93 -18.95
C GLN A 204 33.35 52.96 -19.96
N LYS A 205 33.23 52.21 -21.06
CA LYS A 205 34.23 52.22 -22.13
C LYS A 205 34.28 53.53 -22.90
N LEU A 206 33.14 54.15 -23.17
CA LEU A 206 33.08 55.49 -23.78
C LEU A 206 33.72 56.54 -22.88
N GLN A 207 33.54 56.45 -21.56
CA GLN A 207 34.20 57.36 -20.62
C GLN A 207 35.73 57.16 -20.63
N GLU A 208 36.21 55.91 -20.63
CA GLU A 208 37.64 55.59 -20.73
C GLU A 208 38.25 56.11 -22.05
N ASP A 209 37.53 55.99 -23.16
CA ASP A 209 38.00 56.47 -24.47
C ASP A 209 38.05 58.01 -24.53
N VAL A 210 37.07 58.71 -23.94
CA VAL A 210 37.05 60.19 -23.85
C VAL A 210 38.16 60.70 -22.92
N ASP A 211 38.34 60.06 -21.76
CA ASP A 211 39.38 60.44 -20.79
C ASP A 211 40.80 60.23 -21.36
N MET A 212 40.98 59.37 -22.36
CA MET A 212 42.26 59.16 -23.08
C MET A 212 42.53 60.20 -24.18
N GLU A 213 41.48 60.77 -24.77
CA GLU A 213 41.59 61.83 -25.78
C GLU A 213 41.94 63.19 -25.14
N ASP A 214 41.46 63.47 -23.92
CA ASP A 214 41.74 64.72 -23.19
C ASP A 214 43.17 64.79 -22.59
N VAL A 215 43.96 63.72 -22.71
CA VAL A 215 45.34 63.62 -22.17
C VAL A 215 46.42 63.67 -23.27
N SER A 216 46.03 63.77 -24.56
CA SER A 216 46.94 63.89 -25.72
C SER A 216 47.00 65.31 -26.28
#